data_AF-K1Z9J9-F1
#
_entry.id   AF-K1Z9J9-F1
#
_cell.length_a   1.000
_cell.length_b   1.000
_cell.length_c   1.000
_cell.angle_alpha   90.00
_cell.angle_beta   90.00
_cell.angle_gamma   90.00
#
_symmetry.space_group_name_H-M   'P 1'
#
loop_
_entity.id
_entity.type
_entity.pdbx_description
1 polymer ?
#
loop_
_entity_poly.entity_id
_entity_poly.type
_entity_poly.pdbx_seq_one_letter_code
_entity_poly.pdbx_strand_id
1 'polypeptide(L)'
;VAAAAPDGYTLLMGWPGSSTTLPAVEGRSKGPDDFVPVCLLNYSTTMIVVRSDLPYKTFNQFLDWGKANPGKLIYGTTGVWGNSDVAWKQISKLTGISAKVVPYNGGGPVVIAFLGDQIDATAMAIAPLLAHIRTGKLRILASLGEKREGLWPDIPTARELGVDVMNHNWRGVMAPKGTPRPIVEKLALAFKKMTEDKSVITMIKEQFGDDMHYKGPEEFAKYWRDEYEAHKELGKLYKK
;
A
#
# COMPACT_ATOMS: atom_id res chain seq x y z
N VAL A 1 16.45 -12.40 -8.41
CA VAL A 1 16.35 -13.09 -7.09
C VAL A 1 15.72 -14.48 -7.21
N ALA A 2 14.52 -14.65 -7.76
CA ALA A 2 13.84 -15.96 -7.78
C ALA A 2 14.68 -17.12 -8.38
N ALA A 3 15.54 -16.83 -9.36
CA ALA A 3 16.44 -17.81 -10.00
C ALA A 3 17.85 -17.88 -9.39
N ALA A 4 18.12 -17.19 -8.28
CA ALA A 4 19.43 -17.19 -7.63
C ALA A 4 19.64 -18.47 -6.79
N ALA A 5 20.90 -18.72 -6.40
CA ALA A 5 21.22 -19.81 -5.49
C ALA A 5 20.48 -19.64 -4.14
N PRO A 6 19.89 -20.71 -3.57
CA PRO A 6 19.16 -20.67 -2.31
C PRO A 6 20.10 -20.69 -1.08
N ASP A 7 21.17 -19.90 -1.11
CA ASP A 7 22.25 -19.88 -0.09
C ASP A 7 22.09 -18.75 0.95
N GLY A 8 21.06 -17.92 0.80
CA GLY A 8 20.76 -16.81 1.71
C GLY A 8 21.50 -15.50 1.43
N TYR A 9 22.37 -15.44 0.40
CA TYR A 9 23.13 -14.23 0.07
C TYR A 9 22.44 -13.32 -0.95
N THR A 10 21.42 -13.83 -1.64
CA THR A 10 20.59 -13.03 -2.55
C THR A 10 19.17 -12.94 -2.00
N LEU A 11 18.74 -11.74 -1.59
CA LEU A 11 17.40 -11.50 -1.04
C LEU A 11 16.62 -10.51 -1.90
N LEU A 12 15.29 -10.60 -1.84
CA LEU A 12 14.37 -9.65 -2.43
C LEU A 12 13.72 -8.84 -1.32
N MET A 13 13.75 -7.52 -1.45
CA MET A 13 12.83 -6.65 -0.71
C MET A 13 11.56 -6.44 -1.56
N GLY A 14 10.48 -7.08 -1.15
CA GLY A 14 9.18 -7.06 -1.82
C GLY A 14 8.23 -6.00 -1.28
N TRP A 15 7.19 -5.75 -2.06
CA TRP A 15 6.05 -4.90 -1.72
C TRP A 15 4.81 -5.39 -2.51
N PRO A 16 3.57 -5.06 -2.08
CA PRO A 16 2.36 -5.73 -2.57
C PRO A 16 2.18 -5.74 -4.09
N GLY A 17 2.46 -4.64 -4.80
CA GLY A 17 2.20 -4.57 -6.25
C GLY A 17 3.01 -5.61 -7.04
N SER A 18 4.32 -5.66 -6.82
CA SER A 18 5.22 -6.57 -7.56
C SER A 18 5.20 -8.01 -7.04
N SER A 19 4.96 -8.18 -5.74
CA SER A 19 5.08 -9.48 -5.05
C SER A 19 3.73 -10.17 -4.84
N THR A 20 2.63 -9.43 -4.84
CA THR A 20 1.28 -9.97 -4.64
C THR A 20 0.39 -9.73 -5.85
N THR A 21 0.10 -8.47 -6.18
CA THR A 21 -0.95 -8.10 -7.13
C THR A 21 -0.62 -8.55 -8.55
N LEU A 22 0.55 -8.21 -9.07
CA LEU A 22 0.94 -8.59 -10.43
C LEU A 22 1.03 -10.12 -10.60
N PRO A 23 1.65 -10.89 -9.67
CA PRO A 23 1.60 -12.35 -9.70
C PRO A 23 0.17 -12.88 -9.66
N ALA A 24 -0.66 -12.39 -8.74
CA ALA A 24 -2.05 -12.83 -8.54
C ALA A 24 -2.93 -12.58 -9.76
N VAL A 25 -2.83 -11.38 -10.33
CA VAL A 25 -3.76 -10.92 -11.37
C VAL A 25 -3.26 -11.28 -12.75
N GLU A 26 -1.95 -11.20 -13.01
CA GLU A 26 -1.39 -11.41 -14.33
C GLU A 26 -0.72 -12.77 -14.52
N GLY A 27 -0.29 -13.45 -13.45
CA GLY A 27 0.49 -14.69 -13.57
C GLY A 27 1.84 -14.53 -14.26
N ARG A 28 2.23 -13.29 -14.62
CA ARG A 28 3.47 -12.96 -15.34
C ARG A 28 4.65 -12.69 -14.41
N SER A 29 4.38 -12.39 -13.14
CA SER A 29 5.38 -12.03 -12.13
C SER A 29 5.54 -13.13 -11.09
N LYS A 30 6.65 -13.08 -10.36
CA LYS A 30 7.01 -14.05 -9.32
C LYS A 30 6.28 -13.75 -8.01
N GLY A 31 5.64 -14.76 -7.42
CA GLY A 31 4.74 -14.60 -6.26
C GLY A 31 5.07 -15.53 -5.09
N PRO A 32 4.11 -15.77 -4.18
CA PRO A 32 4.31 -16.60 -2.98
C PRO A 32 4.84 -18.02 -3.23
N ASP A 33 4.68 -18.56 -4.44
CA ASP A 33 5.10 -19.92 -4.80
C ASP A 33 6.54 -19.99 -5.34
N ASP A 34 7.16 -18.84 -5.61
CA ASP A 34 8.51 -18.68 -6.16
C ASP A 34 9.57 -18.31 -5.10
N PHE A 35 9.15 -18.05 -3.86
CA PHE A 35 10.03 -17.54 -2.81
C PHE A 35 9.79 -18.21 -1.46
N VAL A 36 10.77 -18.08 -0.56
CA VAL A 36 10.63 -18.37 0.87
C VAL A 36 10.53 -17.05 1.64
N PRO A 37 9.41 -16.76 2.32
CA PRO A 37 9.27 -15.54 3.12
C PRO A 37 10.23 -15.56 4.31
N VAL A 38 10.96 -14.45 4.52
CA VAL A 38 11.86 -14.28 5.66
C VAL A 38 11.19 -13.47 6.76
N CYS A 39 10.68 -12.28 6.44
CA CYS A 39 9.92 -11.46 7.39
C CYS A 39 9.18 -10.32 6.67
N LEU A 40 8.15 -9.78 7.33
CA LEU A 40 7.63 -8.44 7.06
C LEU A 40 8.37 -7.48 8.01
N LEU A 41 8.86 -6.36 7.49
CA LEU A 41 9.61 -5.36 8.28
C LEU A 41 8.69 -4.28 8.83
N ASN A 42 7.99 -3.62 7.91
CA ASN A 42 7.04 -2.55 8.19
C ASN A 42 5.98 -2.50 7.09
N TYR A 43 4.98 -1.67 7.28
CA TYR A 43 4.08 -1.26 6.22
C TYR A 43 3.76 0.21 6.37
N SER A 44 3.50 0.86 5.24
CA SER A 44 2.91 2.20 5.24
C SER A 44 1.41 2.06 5.07
N THR A 45 0.65 2.67 5.97
CA THR A 45 -0.78 2.83 5.77
C THR A 45 -1.03 3.83 4.65
N THR A 46 -1.90 3.48 3.70
CA THR A 46 -2.34 4.44 2.70
C THR A 46 -3.45 5.31 3.22
N MET A 47 -3.43 6.56 2.78
CA MET A 47 -4.39 7.58 3.17
C MET A 47 -5.02 8.14 1.92
N ILE A 48 -6.32 8.36 1.96
CA ILE A 48 -7.06 9.00 0.88
C ILE A 48 -6.82 10.50 0.99
N VAL A 49 -6.16 11.06 -0.02
CA VAL A 49 -5.80 12.47 -0.06
C VAL A 49 -6.47 13.13 -1.25
N VAL A 50 -6.93 14.36 -1.07
CA VAL A 50 -7.56 15.19 -2.10
C VAL A 50 -6.96 16.60 -2.14
N ARG A 51 -7.15 17.32 -3.24
CA ARG A 51 -6.85 18.76 -3.28
C ARG A 51 -7.83 19.52 -2.39
N SER A 52 -7.35 20.51 -1.65
CA SER A 52 -8.16 21.20 -0.63
C SER A 52 -9.19 22.19 -1.18
N ASP A 53 -9.02 22.64 -2.43
CA ASP A 53 -9.90 23.57 -3.15
C ASP A 53 -11.15 22.91 -3.74
N LEU A 54 -11.24 21.58 -3.65
CA LEU A 54 -12.40 20.80 -4.06
C LEU A 54 -13.54 20.90 -3.02
N PRO A 55 -14.81 20.73 -3.44
CA PRO A 55 -15.98 21.04 -2.59
C PRO A 55 -16.19 20.06 -1.43
N TYR A 56 -15.56 18.88 -1.47
CA TYR A 56 -15.67 17.85 -0.44
C TYR A 56 -14.53 17.95 0.58
N LYS A 57 -14.89 17.86 1.86
CA LYS A 57 -13.98 17.99 3.00
C LYS A 57 -13.87 16.72 3.82
N THR A 58 -14.80 15.79 3.63
CA THR A 58 -14.84 14.50 4.33
C THR A 58 -14.89 13.36 3.32
N PHE A 59 -14.53 12.16 3.76
CA PHE A 59 -14.61 10.97 2.91
C PHE A 59 -16.02 10.72 2.40
N ASN A 60 -17.05 10.87 3.24
CA ASN A 60 -18.45 10.70 2.80
C ASN A 60 -18.85 11.74 1.76
N GLN A 61 -18.47 13.01 1.93
CA GLN A 61 -18.72 14.04 0.91
C GLN A 61 -18.01 13.74 -0.40
N PHE A 62 -16.80 13.19 -0.34
CA PHE A 62 -16.06 12.75 -1.53
C PHE A 62 -16.77 11.60 -2.24
N LEU A 63 -17.27 10.61 -1.50
CA LEU A 63 -18.06 9.51 -2.03
C LEU A 63 -19.35 10.01 -2.68
N ASP A 64 -20.12 10.84 -1.98
CA ASP A 64 -21.38 11.38 -2.46
C ASP A 64 -21.18 12.25 -3.71
N TRP A 65 -20.17 13.13 -3.69
CA TRP A 65 -19.85 13.98 -4.83
C TRP A 65 -19.46 13.17 -6.05
N GLY A 66 -18.59 12.16 -5.88
CA GLY A 66 -18.16 11.30 -6.98
C GLY A 66 -19.27 10.43 -7.56
N LYS A 67 -20.22 9.98 -6.74
CA LYS A 67 -21.44 9.27 -7.21
C LYS A 67 -22.38 10.19 -7.98
N ALA A 68 -22.56 11.42 -7.50
CA ALA A 68 -23.40 12.42 -8.17
C ALA A 68 -22.76 12.97 -9.47
N ASN A 69 -21.44 12.82 -9.63
CA ASN A 69 -20.67 13.35 -10.76
C ASN A 69 -19.80 12.26 -11.41
N PRO A 70 -20.41 11.19 -11.96
CA PRO A 70 -19.65 10.05 -12.49
C PRO A 70 -18.68 10.49 -13.59
N GLY A 71 -17.42 10.07 -13.47
CA GLY A 71 -16.36 10.38 -14.45
C GLY A 71 -15.80 11.81 -14.40
N LYS A 72 -16.26 12.67 -13.47
CA LYS A 72 -15.65 14.00 -13.27
C LYS A 72 -14.45 13.97 -12.34
N LEU A 73 -14.44 13.07 -11.35
CA LEU A 73 -13.32 12.87 -10.45
C LEU A 73 -12.12 12.29 -11.23
N ILE A 74 -10.93 12.86 -11.07
CA ILE A 74 -9.69 12.33 -11.62
C ILE A 74 -8.86 11.71 -10.50
N TYR A 75 -8.63 10.41 -10.56
CA TYR A 75 -7.88 9.66 -9.54
C TYR A 75 -6.52 9.22 -10.08
N GLY A 76 -5.43 9.65 -9.44
CA GLY A 76 -4.08 9.25 -9.82
C GLY A 76 -3.64 7.97 -9.12
N THR A 77 -3.10 7.01 -9.89
CA THR A 77 -2.55 5.76 -9.34
C THR A 77 -1.04 5.66 -9.52
N THR A 78 -0.39 4.83 -8.71
CA THR A 78 1.04 4.51 -8.81
C THR A 78 1.33 3.43 -9.87
N GLY A 79 0.41 3.25 -10.81
CA GLY A 79 0.50 2.32 -11.92
C GLY A 79 -0.65 1.33 -11.89
N VAL A 80 -0.90 0.67 -13.02
CA VAL A 80 -1.90 -0.39 -13.12
C VAL A 80 -1.50 -1.54 -12.19
N TRP A 81 -2.43 -1.99 -11.34
CA TRP A 81 -2.19 -2.98 -10.27
C TRP A 81 -1.21 -2.53 -9.18
N GLY A 82 -0.80 -1.26 -9.21
CA GLY A 82 -0.08 -0.61 -8.12
C GLY A 82 -0.94 -0.49 -6.87
N ASN A 83 -0.29 -0.17 -5.76
CA ASN A 83 -0.95 -0.15 -4.45
C ASN A 83 -2.17 0.78 -4.38
N SER A 84 -2.07 1.97 -4.98
CA SER A 84 -3.18 2.94 -5.00
C SER A 84 -4.27 2.60 -6.01
N ASP A 85 -3.93 1.88 -7.09
CA ASP A 85 -4.91 1.35 -8.03
C ASP A 85 -5.76 0.24 -7.38
N VAL A 86 -5.13 -0.65 -6.60
CA VAL A 86 -5.83 -1.67 -5.82
C VAL A 86 -6.77 -1.03 -4.79
N ALA A 87 -6.26 -0.04 -4.04
CA ALA A 87 -7.07 0.72 -3.09
C ALA A 87 -8.31 1.35 -3.76
N TRP A 88 -8.11 2.00 -4.90
CA TRP A 88 -9.20 2.60 -5.67
C TRP A 88 -10.23 1.57 -6.14
N LYS A 89 -9.77 0.45 -6.70
CA LYS A 89 -10.64 -0.65 -7.15
C LYS A 89 -11.48 -1.22 -6.00
N GLN A 90 -10.92 -1.33 -4.80
CA GLN A 90 -11.66 -1.78 -3.62
C GLN A 90 -12.71 -0.73 -3.20
N ILE A 91 -12.31 0.55 -3.09
CA ILE A 91 -13.23 1.65 -2.73
C ILE A 91 -14.36 1.78 -3.74
N SER A 92 -14.04 1.80 -5.03
CA SER A 92 -15.02 1.90 -6.13
C SER A 92 -16.01 0.75 -6.08
N LYS A 93 -15.55 -0.49 -5.87
CA LYS A 93 -16.41 -1.66 -5.74
C LYS A 93 -17.36 -1.56 -4.54
N LEU A 94 -16.85 -1.17 -3.38
CA LEU A 94 -17.63 -1.16 -2.13
C LEU A 94 -18.62 0.00 -2.06
N THR A 95 -18.34 1.10 -2.75
CA THR A 95 -19.12 2.34 -2.61
C THR A 95 -19.92 2.67 -3.86
N GLY A 96 -19.52 2.20 -5.05
CA GLY A 96 -20.10 2.59 -6.33
C GLY A 96 -19.59 3.94 -6.85
N ILE A 97 -18.57 4.55 -6.23
CA ILE A 97 -17.95 5.78 -6.77
C ILE A 97 -17.24 5.49 -8.11
N SER A 98 -17.31 6.45 -9.04
CA SER A 98 -16.65 6.41 -10.34
C SER A 98 -15.67 7.57 -10.51
N ALA A 99 -14.54 7.32 -11.17
CA ALA A 99 -13.52 8.31 -11.50
C ALA A 99 -12.83 7.97 -12.83
N LYS A 100 -12.23 8.98 -13.46
CA LYS A 100 -11.18 8.79 -14.47
C LYS A 100 -9.88 8.41 -13.76
N VAL A 101 -9.43 7.19 -13.97
CA VAL A 101 -8.20 6.68 -13.35
C VAL A 101 -7.02 6.96 -14.26
N VAL A 102 -6.01 7.67 -13.74
CA VAL A 102 -4.79 8.04 -14.48
C VAL A 102 -3.59 7.31 -13.85
N PRO A 103 -2.97 6.35 -14.55
CA PRO A 103 -1.82 5.63 -14.03
C PRO A 103 -0.51 6.42 -14.22
N TYR A 104 0.31 6.42 -13.18
CA TYR A 104 1.65 6.99 -13.17
C TYR A 104 2.69 5.95 -12.78
N ASN A 105 3.95 6.13 -13.17
CA ASN A 105 5.05 5.20 -12.85
C ASN A 105 5.59 5.41 -11.42
N GLY A 106 4.74 5.20 -10.41
CA GLY A 106 5.10 5.32 -8.99
C GLY A 106 4.65 6.61 -8.31
N GLY A 107 5.02 6.77 -7.03
CA GLY A 107 4.52 7.85 -6.17
C GLY A 107 5.02 9.25 -6.53
N GLY A 108 6.29 9.40 -6.94
CA GLY A 108 6.86 10.72 -7.29
C GLY A 108 6.08 11.45 -8.39
N PRO A 109 5.83 10.82 -9.54
CA PRO A 109 5.00 11.41 -10.59
C PRO A 109 3.55 11.70 -10.15
N VAL A 110 2.95 10.88 -9.26
CA VAL A 110 1.63 11.17 -8.67
C VAL A 110 1.67 12.48 -7.88
N VAL A 111 2.69 12.70 -7.05
CA VAL A 111 2.85 13.96 -6.30
C VAL A 111 2.92 15.15 -7.25
N ILE A 112 3.72 15.08 -8.31
CA ILE A 112 3.85 16.16 -9.31
C ILE A 112 2.50 16.46 -9.97
N ALA A 113 1.79 15.43 -10.42
CA ALA A 113 0.47 15.56 -11.01
C ALA A 113 -0.54 16.21 -10.05
N PHE A 114 -0.46 15.85 -8.77
CA PHE A 114 -1.33 16.41 -7.74
C PHE A 114 -1.06 17.88 -7.46
N LEU A 115 0.21 18.28 -7.49
CA LEU A 115 0.63 19.66 -7.29
C LEU A 115 0.38 20.54 -8.51
N GLY A 116 0.35 19.95 -9.71
CA GLY A 116 0.01 20.61 -10.96
C GLY A 116 -1.48 20.54 -11.31
N ASP A 117 -2.34 20.19 -10.36
CA ASP A 117 -3.80 20.15 -10.51
C ASP A 117 -4.30 19.21 -11.62
N GLN A 118 -3.53 18.16 -11.93
CA GLN A 118 -3.86 17.17 -12.97
C GLN A 118 -4.71 16.01 -12.44
N ILE A 119 -4.73 15.80 -11.13
CA ILE A 119 -5.55 14.78 -10.44
C ILE A 119 -6.21 15.40 -9.21
N ASP A 120 -7.38 14.88 -8.84
CA ASP A 120 -8.19 15.37 -7.73
C ASP A 120 -7.96 14.59 -6.43
N ALA A 121 -7.63 13.30 -6.57
CA ALA A 121 -7.49 12.38 -5.46
C ALA A 121 -6.44 11.29 -5.74
N THR A 122 -5.89 10.74 -4.66
CA THR A 122 -5.08 9.52 -4.67
C THR A 122 -5.15 8.82 -3.32
N ALA A 123 -4.67 7.58 -3.23
CA ALA A 123 -4.43 6.88 -1.97
C ALA A 123 -2.98 6.45 -1.89
N MET A 124 -2.18 7.07 -1.03
CA MET A 124 -0.75 6.73 -0.91
C MET A 124 -0.25 7.00 0.50
N ALA A 125 1.00 6.63 0.76
CA ALA A 125 1.69 7.02 1.99
C ALA A 125 1.79 8.55 2.06
N ILE A 126 1.68 9.10 3.27
CA ILE A 126 1.58 10.55 3.48
C ILE A 126 2.92 11.26 3.45
N ALA A 127 4.03 10.58 3.77
CA ALA A 127 5.35 11.22 3.86
C ALA A 127 5.70 12.15 2.68
N PRO A 128 5.52 11.75 1.40
CA PRO A 128 5.78 12.62 0.25
C PRO A 128 4.85 13.84 0.14
N LEU A 129 3.70 13.82 0.80
CA LEU A 129 2.66 14.85 0.75
C LEU A 129 2.64 15.75 1.98
N LEU A 130 3.44 15.45 3.01
CA LEU A 130 3.40 16.11 4.32
C LEU A 130 3.52 17.63 4.24
N ALA A 131 4.49 18.13 3.48
CA ALA A 131 4.68 19.58 3.33
C ALA A 131 3.43 20.26 2.77
N HIS A 132 2.79 19.64 1.79
CA HIS A 132 1.61 20.18 1.11
C HIS A 132 0.34 20.08 1.97
N ILE A 133 0.22 19.01 2.76
CA ILE A 133 -0.85 18.87 3.77
C ILE A 133 -0.70 19.94 4.85
N ARG A 134 0.52 20.19 5.35
CA ARG A 134 0.80 21.23 6.36
C ARG A 134 0.48 22.64 5.85
N THR A 135 0.73 22.92 4.56
CA THR A 135 0.35 24.20 3.95
C THR A 135 -1.14 24.32 3.64
N GLY A 136 -1.92 23.26 3.84
CA GLY A 136 -3.35 23.23 3.53
C GLY A 136 -3.68 23.07 2.04
N LYS A 137 -2.69 22.87 1.15
CA LYS A 137 -2.94 22.61 -0.28
C LYS A 137 -3.63 21.26 -0.52
N LEU A 138 -3.33 20.27 0.32
CA LEU A 138 -3.90 18.93 0.28
C LEU A 138 -4.62 18.62 1.59
N ARG A 139 -5.62 17.72 1.52
CA ARG A 139 -6.40 17.26 2.67
C ARG A 139 -6.47 15.75 2.72
N ILE A 140 -6.23 15.18 3.90
CA ILE A 140 -6.46 13.77 4.17
C ILE A 140 -7.95 13.58 4.51
N LEU A 141 -8.61 12.61 3.87
CA LEU A 141 -10.03 12.31 4.10
C LEU A 141 -10.27 11.09 4.99
N ALA A 142 -9.45 10.05 4.82
CA ALA A 142 -9.55 8.82 5.60
C ALA A 142 -8.25 8.01 5.53
N SER A 143 -7.99 7.24 6.58
CA SER A 143 -6.97 6.19 6.62
C SER A 143 -7.53 4.87 6.07
N LEU A 144 -6.72 4.13 5.30
CA LEU A 144 -6.99 2.75 4.92
C LEU A 144 -6.30 1.74 5.85
N GLY A 145 -5.95 2.17 7.07
CA GLY A 145 -5.39 1.34 8.13
C GLY A 145 -6.46 0.62 8.92
N GLU A 146 -6.04 -0.39 9.68
CA GLU A 146 -6.90 -1.14 10.60
C GLU A 146 -7.43 -0.26 11.75
N LYS A 147 -6.60 0.68 12.21
CA LYS A 147 -6.90 1.66 13.25
C LYS A 147 -6.41 3.04 12.82
N ARG A 148 -6.81 4.08 13.53
CA ARG A 148 -6.31 5.44 13.29
C ARG A 148 -4.79 5.50 13.50
N GLU A 149 -4.13 6.31 12.68
CA GLU A 149 -2.69 6.50 12.80
C GLU A 149 -2.35 7.34 14.02
N GLY A 150 -1.32 6.94 14.76
CA GLY A 150 -0.91 7.67 15.97
C GLY A 150 -0.50 9.11 15.70
N LEU A 151 0.08 9.38 14.52
CA LEU A 151 0.43 10.74 14.06
C LEU A 151 -0.79 11.54 13.56
N TRP A 152 -1.92 10.89 13.27
CA TRP A 152 -3.12 11.50 12.70
C TRP A 152 -4.39 10.99 13.41
N PRO A 153 -4.53 11.18 14.73
CA PRO A 153 -5.62 10.59 15.51
C PRO A 153 -7.01 11.15 15.14
N ASP A 154 -7.05 12.34 14.55
CA ASP A 154 -8.29 12.99 14.10
C ASP A 154 -8.77 12.48 12.74
N ILE A 155 -7.92 11.76 12.00
CA ILE A 155 -8.27 11.20 10.70
C ILE A 155 -8.96 9.85 10.93
N PRO A 156 -10.26 9.71 10.58
CA PRO A 156 -10.97 8.45 10.72
C PRO A 156 -10.43 7.40 9.76
N THR A 157 -10.64 6.12 10.10
CA THR A 157 -10.42 5.04 9.12
C THR A 157 -11.61 4.94 8.16
N ALA A 158 -11.40 4.38 6.97
CA ALA A 158 -12.49 4.10 6.04
C ALA A 158 -13.54 3.15 6.66
N ARG A 159 -13.10 2.22 7.53
CA ARG A 159 -13.97 1.30 8.26
C ARG A 159 -14.87 1.99 9.28
N GLU A 160 -14.34 2.96 10.02
CA GLU A 160 -15.15 3.81 10.92
C GLU A 160 -16.25 4.58 10.15
N LEU A 161 -16.04 4.81 8.86
CA LEU A 161 -16.96 5.51 7.96
C LEU A 161 -17.84 4.55 7.15
N GLY A 162 -17.83 3.26 7.48
CA GLY A 162 -18.71 2.25 6.88
C GLY A 162 -18.22 1.65 5.56
N VAL A 163 -16.95 1.85 5.19
CA VAL A 163 -16.35 1.22 4.01
C VAL A 163 -15.28 0.22 4.45
N ASP A 164 -15.59 -1.08 4.34
CA ASP A 164 -14.67 -2.15 4.74
C ASP A 164 -13.54 -2.37 3.74
N VAL A 165 -12.60 -1.44 3.74
CA VAL A 165 -11.38 -1.48 2.93
C VAL A 165 -10.17 -1.22 3.82
N MET A 166 -9.11 -2.00 3.60
CA MET A 166 -7.78 -1.74 4.12
C MET A 166 -6.79 -1.81 2.97
N ASN A 167 -5.71 -1.04 3.08
CA ASN A 167 -4.64 -1.07 2.11
C ASN A 167 -3.31 -0.70 2.76
N HIS A 168 -2.49 -1.73 3.00
CA HIS A 168 -1.18 -1.62 3.61
C HIS A 168 -0.11 -1.83 2.54
N ASN A 169 0.83 -0.88 2.44
CA ASN A 169 1.95 -0.99 1.53
C ASN A 169 3.16 -1.58 2.24
N TRP A 170 3.13 -2.90 2.47
CA TRP A 170 4.16 -3.60 3.25
C TRP A 170 5.54 -3.64 2.57
N ARG A 171 6.59 -3.81 3.38
CA ARG A 171 7.96 -4.14 2.98
C ARG A 171 8.33 -5.48 3.57
N GLY A 172 8.61 -6.45 2.70
CA GLY A 172 8.89 -7.82 3.10
C GLY A 172 10.24 -8.26 2.55
N VAL A 173 10.90 -9.16 3.25
CA VAL A 173 12.13 -9.79 2.80
C VAL A 173 11.82 -11.23 2.40
N MET A 174 12.28 -11.63 1.22
CA MET A 174 12.11 -12.97 0.69
C MET A 174 13.43 -13.53 0.17
N ALA A 175 13.60 -14.84 0.33
CA ALA A 175 14.74 -15.59 -0.19
C ALA A 175 14.30 -16.47 -1.39
N PRO A 176 15.23 -16.93 -2.24
CA PRO A 176 14.94 -17.86 -3.32
C PRO A 176 14.28 -19.14 -2.81
N LYS A 177 13.42 -19.74 -3.64
CA LYS A 177 12.80 -21.03 -3.34
C LYS A 177 13.86 -22.09 -3.02
N GLY A 178 13.62 -22.88 -1.98
CA GLY A 178 14.56 -23.93 -1.53
C GLY A 178 15.63 -23.45 -0.55
N THR A 179 15.64 -22.16 -0.16
CA THR A 179 16.54 -21.67 0.90
C THR A 179 16.34 -22.49 2.18
N PRO A 180 17.40 -23.13 2.74
CA PRO A 180 17.29 -23.96 3.92
C PRO A 180 16.71 -23.22 5.13
N ARG A 181 15.88 -23.94 5.90
CA ARG A 181 15.22 -23.41 7.09
C ARG A 181 16.17 -22.71 8.09
N PRO A 182 17.36 -23.28 8.43
CA PRO A 182 18.27 -22.61 9.36
C PRO A 182 18.80 -21.26 8.85
N ILE A 183 18.92 -21.09 7.52
CA ILE A 183 19.34 -19.82 6.91
C ILE A 183 18.21 -18.78 7.04
N VAL A 184 16.97 -19.18 6.74
CA VAL A 184 15.79 -18.30 6.87
C VAL A 184 15.63 -17.83 8.32
N GLU A 185 15.75 -18.73 9.29
CA GLU A 185 15.65 -18.39 10.71
C GLU A 185 16.76 -17.44 11.17
N LYS A 186 18.00 -17.68 10.71
CA LYS A 186 19.13 -16.78 10.99
C LYS A 186 18.89 -15.37 10.44
N LEU A 187 18.40 -15.27 9.21
CA LEU A 187 18.07 -13.99 8.57
C LEU A 187 16.90 -13.30 9.31
N ALA A 188 15.82 -14.02 9.59
CA ALA A 188 14.66 -13.50 10.29
C ALA A 188 15.06 -12.95 11.68
N LEU A 189 15.90 -13.67 12.43
CA LEU A 189 16.40 -13.18 13.71
C LEU A 189 17.23 -11.89 13.57
N ALA A 190 18.05 -11.77 12.52
CA ALA A 190 18.81 -10.56 12.25
C ALA A 190 17.90 -9.37 11.91
N PHE A 191 16.90 -9.56 11.05
CA PHE A 191 15.92 -8.53 10.73
C PHE A 191 15.07 -8.15 11.94
N LYS A 192 14.68 -9.11 12.77
CA LYS A 192 13.96 -8.83 14.02
C LYS A 192 14.76 -7.88 14.91
N LYS A 193 16.04 -8.18 15.15
CA LYS A 193 16.92 -7.28 15.93
C LYS A 193 17.01 -5.89 15.32
N MET A 194 17.10 -5.78 13.99
CA MET A 194 17.07 -4.49 13.30
C MET A 194 15.75 -3.75 13.52
N THR A 195 14.61 -4.45 13.48
CA THR A 195 13.29 -3.83 13.69
C THR A 195 13.04 -3.37 15.12
N GLU A 196 13.79 -3.90 16.09
CA GLU A 196 13.73 -3.53 17.50
C GLU A 196 14.77 -2.45 17.88
N ASP A 197 15.69 -2.12 16.96
CA ASP A 197 16.71 -1.11 17.19
C ASP A 197 16.09 0.30 17.21
N LYS A 198 16.35 1.05 18.29
CA LYS A 198 15.77 2.38 18.50
C LYS A 198 16.15 3.37 17.41
N SER A 199 17.37 3.31 16.88
CA SER A 199 17.80 4.22 15.81
C SER A 199 17.04 3.95 14.51
N VAL A 200 16.76 2.67 14.22
CA VAL A 200 15.95 2.27 13.07
C VAL A 200 14.50 2.70 13.26
N ILE A 201 13.91 2.43 14.42
CA ILE A 201 12.53 2.83 14.74
C ILE A 201 12.37 4.35 14.61
N THR A 202 13.27 5.14 15.21
CA THR A 202 13.23 6.61 15.12
C THR A 202 13.38 7.07 13.68
N MET A 203 14.34 6.53 12.94
CA MET A 203 14.54 6.91 11.53
C MET A 203 13.31 6.62 10.68
N ILE A 204 12.70 5.43 10.82
CA ILE A 204 11.51 5.06 10.06
C ILE A 204 10.34 6.00 10.39
N LYS A 205 10.15 6.31 11.66
CA LYS A 205 9.10 7.21 12.11
C LYS A 205 9.31 8.65 11.64
N GLU A 206 10.52 9.17 11.72
CA GLU A 206 10.82 10.56 11.36
C GLU A 206 10.85 10.80 9.85
N GLN A 207 11.40 9.86 9.08
CA GLN A 207 11.53 10.02 7.63
C GLN A 207 10.27 9.60 6.87
N PHE A 208 9.58 8.56 7.32
CA PHE A 208 8.46 7.96 6.59
C PHE A 208 7.11 8.09 7.32
N GLY A 209 7.10 8.45 8.60
CA GLY A 209 5.86 8.52 9.39
C GLY A 209 5.22 7.15 9.62
N ASP A 210 6.00 6.08 9.46
CA ASP A 210 5.57 4.69 9.61
C ASP A 210 6.08 4.12 10.95
N ASP A 211 5.47 3.02 11.38
CA ASP A 211 5.96 2.20 12.49
C ASP A 211 6.53 0.87 11.98
N MET A 212 7.37 0.22 12.78
CA MET A 212 7.83 -1.13 12.50
C MET A 212 6.72 -2.14 12.81
N HIS A 213 6.52 -3.10 11.91
CA HIS A 213 5.45 -4.08 11.99
C HIS A 213 6.00 -5.48 11.73
N TYR A 214 6.99 -5.90 12.51
CA TYR A 214 7.69 -7.14 12.27
C TYR A 214 6.74 -8.35 12.28
N LYS A 215 6.81 -9.16 11.23
CA LYS A 215 6.19 -10.51 11.18
C LYS A 215 7.26 -11.52 10.80
N GLY A 216 7.35 -12.60 11.57
CA GLY A 216 8.30 -13.68 11.29
C GLY A 216 7.96 -14.47 10.01
N PRO A 217 8.78 -15.46 9.63
CA PRO A 217 8.61 -16.21 8.38
C PRO A 217 7.20 -16.77 8.19
N GLU A 218 6.64 -17.45 9.19
CA GLU A 218 5.34 -18.12 9.12
C GLU A 218 4.19 -17.13 9.02
N GLU A 219 4.25 -16.10 9.87
CA GLU A 219 3.21 -15.09 9.94
C GLU A 219 3.19 -14.25 8.66
N PHE A 220 4.36 -13.88 8.14
CA PHE A 220 4.47 -13.19 6.86
C PHE A 220 4.03 -14.09 5.70
N ALA A 221 4.40 -15.38 5.71
CA ALA A 221 3.94 -16.32 4.68
C ALA A 221 2.42 -16.43 4.63
N LYS A 222 1.76 -16.53 5.80
CA LYS A 222 0.30 -16.53 5.88
C LYS A 222 -0.29 -15.21 5.38
N TYR A 223 0.20 -14.09 5.90
CA TYR A 223 -0.27 -12.75 5.52
C TYR A 223 -0.18 -12.51 4.01
N TRP A 224 0.97 -12.81 3.41
CA TRP A 224 1.20 -12.64 1.98
C TRP A 224 0.32 -13.56 1.13
N ARG A 225 0.09 -14.80 1.58
CA ARG A 225 -0.77 -15.76 0.88
C ARG A 225 -2.25 -15.35 0.93
N ASP A 226 -2.73 -14.87 2.07
CA ASP A 226 -4.10 -14.36 2.20
C ASP A 226 -4.33 -13.16 1.27
N GLU A 227 -3.38 -12.22 1.22
CA GLU A 227 -3.41 -11.06 0.31
C GLU A 227 -3.40 -11.48 -1.17
N TYR A 228 -2.56 -12.46 -1.52
CA TYR A 228 -2.45 -13.01 -2.87
C TYR A 228 -3.77 -13.60 -3.37
N GLU A 229 -4.45 -14.40 -2.56
CA GLU A 229 -5.75 -14.97 -2.93
C GLU A 229 -6.84 -13.89 -3.03
N ALA A 230 -6.85 -12.90 -2.13
CA ALA A 230 -7.76 -11.75 -2.23
C ALA A 230 -7.54 -10.96 -3.54
N HIS A 231 -6.29 -10.77 -3.96
CA HIS A 231 -5.95 -10.08 -5.19
C HIS A 231 -6.28 -10.90 -6.45
N LYS A 232 -6.22 -12.23 -6.38
CA LYS A 232 -6.71 -13.10 -7.48
C LYS A 232 -8.19 -12.89 -7.74
N GLU A 233 -9.01 -12.84 -6.68
CA GLU A 233 -10.44 -12.55 -6.82
C GLU A 233 -10.70 -11.14 -7.36
N LEU A 234 -9.90 -10.15 -6.94
CA LEU A 234 -9.97 -8.81 -7.51
C LEU A 234 -9.64 -8.80 -9.01
N GLY A 235 -8.62 -9.55 -9.43
CA GLY A 235 -8.22 -9.68 -10.83
C GLY A 235 -9.34 -10.22 -11.72
N LYS A 236 -10.06 -11.26 -11.26
CA LYS A 236 -11.20 -11.85 -12.01
C LYS A 236 -12.33 -10.85 -12.28
N LEU A 237 -12.51 -9.86 -11.40
CA LEU A 237 -13.57 -8.86 -11.53
C LEU A 237 -13.21 -7.77 -12.54
N TYR A 238 -11.94 -7.35 -12.57
CA TYR A 238 -11.49 -6.17 -13.31
C TYR A 238 -10.75 -6.47 -14.62
N LYS A 239 -10.48 -7.75 -14.93
CA LYS A 239 -9.90 -8.18 -16.22
C LYS A 239 -10.92 -8.57 -17.30
N LYS A 240 -12.22 -8.46 -17.02
CA LYS A 240 -13.25 -8.57 -18.05
C LYS A 240 -13.30 -7.31 -18.90
#